data_AF-A0A645IJC7-F1
#
_entry.id   AF-A0A645IJC7-F1
#
_cell.length_a   1.000
_cell.length_b   1.000
_cell.length_c   1.000
_cell.angle_alpha   90.00
_cell.angle_beta   90.00
_cell.angle_gamma   90.00
#
_symmetry.space_group_name_H-M   'P 1'
#
loop_
_entity.id
_entity.type
_entity.pdbx_description
1 polymer ?
#
loop_
_entity_poly.entity_id
_entity_poly.type
_entity_poly.pdbx_seq_one_letter_code
_entity_poly.pdbx_strand_id
1 'polypeptide(L)'
;MGRDQTGGLELPDAPGFGFGLGFSVLRDPLRAASPESVGTWRWGGAYGHAWFVDRARGLSVVAFTNTLYEGMSGRFVTELRDAVYGALEVVQ
;
A
#
# COMPACT_ATOMS: atom_id res chain seq x y z
N MET A 1 -6.18 2.63 12.25
CA MET A 1 -6.13 2.39 10.80
C MET A 1 -5.34 1.13 10.48
N GLY A 2 -4.05 1.03 10.83
CA GLY A 2 -3.18 -0.12 10.50
C GLY A 2 -3.43 -1.45 11.22
N ARG A 3 -4.61 -1.68 11.80
CA ARG A 3 -4.97 -2.96 12.44
C ARG A 3 -6.00 -3.66 11.56
N ASP A 4 -5.70 -4.89 11.17
CA ASP A 4 -6.66 -5.77 10.50
C ASP A 4 -7.87 -6.08 11.39
N GLN A 5 -9.07 -6.01 10.81
CA GLN A 5 -10.34 -6.33 11.46
C GLN A 5 -10.99 -7.61 10.90
N THR A 6 -10.38 -8.28 9.92
CA THR A 6 -10.98 -9.48 9.29
C THR A 6 -10.74 -10.76 10.06
N GLY A 7 -10.02 -10.72 11.18
CA GLY A 7 -9.77 -11.91 12.02
C GLY A 7 -8.91 -12.97 11.32
N GLY A 8 -8.06 -12.56 10.37
CA GLY A 8 -7.17 -13.47 9.65
C GLY A 8 -7.80 -14.16 8.43
N LEU A 9 -9.00 -13.75 8.01
CA LEU A 9 -9.56 -14.17 6.73
C LEU A 9 -8.63 -13.75 5.58
N GLU A 10 -8.36 -14.69 4.69
CA GLU A 10 -7.49 -14.49 3.54
C GLU A 10 -8.25 -13.82 2.40
N LEU A 11 -7.58 -12.91 1.70
CA LEU A 11 -8.07 -12.28 0.48
C LEU A 11 -7.42 -12.97 -0.73
N PRO A 12 -8.17 -13.75 -1.54
CA PRO A 12 -7.59 -14.51 -2.64
C PRO A 12 -6.78 -13.66 -3.63
N ASP A 13 -7.29 -12.48 -3.96
CA ASP A 13 -6.68 -11.56 -4.94
C ASP A 13 -5.69 -10.57 -4.32
N ALA A 14 -5.46 -10.64 -3.00
CA ALA A 14 -4.56 -9.75 -2.26
C ALA A 14 -3.84 -10.51 -1.13
N PRO A 15 -2.99 -11.50 -1.47
CA PRO A 15 -2.26 -12.27 -0.47
C PRO A 15 -1.39 -11.36 0.40
N GLY A 16 -1.35 -11.65 1.70
CA GLY A 16 -0.63 -10.84 2.68
C GLY A 16 -1.33 -9.55 3.10
N PHE A 17 -2.49 -9.22 2.52
CA PHE A 17 -3.34 -8.12 2.99
C PHE A 17 -4.51 -8.62 3.84
N GLY A 18 -4.96 -7.77 4.75
CA GLY A 18 -6.25 -7.84 5.42
C GLY A 18 -7.03 -6.53 5.21
N PHE A 19 -8.07 -6.30 6.00
CA PHE A 19 -8.88 -5.10 5.89
C PHE A 19 -9.15 -4.47 7.25
N GLY A 20 -8.79 -3.20 7.38
CA GLY A 20 -9.00 -2.41 8.58
C GLY A 20 -10.34 -1.67 8.58
N LEU A 21 -10.40 -0.57 9.30
CA LEU A 21 -11.55 0.33 9.25
C LEU A 21 -11.46 1.22 7.99
N GLY A 22 -12.02 0.74 6.88
CA GLY A 22 -12.17 1.47 5.61
C GLY A 22 -11.08 1.23 4.56
N PHE A 23 -9.96 0.61 4.92
CA PHE A 23 -8.76 0.51 4.07
C PHE A 23 -8.12 -0.87 4.13
N SER A 24 -7.38 -1.26 3.10
CA SER A 24 -6.56 -2.47 3.18
C SER A 24 -5.38 -2.26 4.12
N VAL A 25 -4.98 -3.32 4.82
CA VAL A 25 -3.88 -3.31 5.81
C VAL A 25 -2.91 -4.41 5.45
N LEU A 26 -1.63 -4.08 5.32
CA LEU A 26 -0.57 -5.05 5.06
C LEU A 26 -0.32 -5.91 6.31
N ARG A 27 -0.47 -7.22 6.19
CA ARG A 27 -0.21 -8.21 7.25
C ARG A 27 1.13 -8.93 7.05
N ASP A 28 1.44 -9.29 5.81
CA ASP A 28 2.63 -10.06 5.43
C ASP A 28 3.29 -9.44 4.19
N PRO A 29 4.38 -8.67 4.37
CA PRO A 29 5.12 -8.02 3.28
C PRO A 29 5.71 -9.01 2.27
N LEU A 30 6.09 -10.23 2.70
CA LEU A 30 6.68 -11.23 1.81
C LEU A 30 5.61 -11.78 0.88
N ARG A 31 4.43 -12.15 1.41
CA ARG A 31 3.31 -12.63 0.58
C ARG A 31 2.74 -11.54 -0.33
N ALA A 32 2.85 -10.28 0.07
CA ALA A 32 2.41 -9.12 -0.71
C ALA A 32 3.47 -8.59 -1.69
N ALA A 33 4.69 -9.17 -1.71
CA ALA A 33 5.83 -8.65 -2.46
C ALA A 33 6.01 -7.13 -2.30
N SER A 34 6.04 -6.67 -1.04
CA SER A 34 6.09 -5.26 -0.70
C SER A 34 7.26 -4.92 0.24
N PRO A 35 7.96 -3.79 0.04
CA PRO A 35 8.94 -3.26 0.98
C PRO A 35 8.31 -2.57 2.20
N GLU A 36 7.00 -2.36 2.18
CA GLU A 36 6.25 -1.64 3.21
C GLU A 36 6.21 -2.41 4.53
N SER A 37 6.14 -1.69 5.65
CA SER A 37 6.09 -2.32 6.97
C SER A 37 4.72 -2.93 7.27
N VAL A 38 4.70 -3.98 8.09
CA VAL A 38 3.46 -4.56 8.63
C VAL A 38 2.60 -3.47 9.27
N GLY A 39 1.30 -3.50 9.00
CA GLY A 39 0.34 -2.52 9.47
C GLY A 39 0.22 -1.28 8.57
N THR A 40 0.99 -1.18 7.48
CA THR A 40 0.77 -0.13 6.45
C THR A 40 -0.65 -0.23 5.89
N TRP A 41 -1.37 0.89 5.85
CA TRP A 41 -2.72 0.92 5.29
C TRP A 41 -2.79 1.83 4.06
N ARG A 42 -3.66 1.45 3.11
CA ARG A 42 -3.72 2.10 1.80
C ARG A 42 -5.12 2.05 1.20
N TRP A 43 -5.31 2.89 0.18
CA TRP A 43 -6.43 2.79 -0.73
C TRP A 43 -6.10 3.45 -2.07
N GLY A 44 -7.10 3.50 -2.94
CA GLY A 44 -7.04 4.22 -4.19
C GLY A 44 -8.38 4.81 -4.57
N GLY A 45 -8.45 5.31 -5.80
CA GLY A 45 -9.69 5.82 -6.39
C GLY A 45 -9.69 5.55 -7.88
N ALA A 46 -10.85 5.17 -8.41
CA ALA A 46 -11.04 4.78 -9.81
C ALA A 46 -10.46 5.82 -10.78
N TYR A 47 -10.55 7.10 -10.47
CA TYR A 47 -10.04 8.22 -11.27
C TYR A 47 -8.50 8.34 -11.36
N GLY A 48 -7.75 7.39 -10.81
CA GLY A 48 -6.28 7.35 -10.90
C GLY A 48 -5.58 7.84 -9.63
N HIS A 49 -6.11 7.51 -8.46
CA HIS A 49 -5.52 7.92 -7.19
C HIS A 49 -4.99 6.70 -6.45
N ALA A 50 -3.84 6.85 -5.80
CA ALA A 50 -3.26 5.85 -4.90
C ALA A 50 -2.58 6.53 -3.73
N TRP A 51 -2.69 5.96 -2.54
CA TRP A 51 -2.02 6.48 -1.35
C TRP A 51 -1.81 5.38 -0.32
N PHE A 52 -0.78 5.53 0.51
CA PHE A 52 -0.52 4.65 1.65
C PHE A 52 0.13 5.41 2.81
N VAL A 53 0.03 4.82 4.01
CA VAL A 53 0.69 5.32 5.22
C VAL A 53 1.42 4.18 5.91
N ASP A 54 2.75 4.30 6.00
CA ASP A 54 3.62 3.42 6.78
C ASP A 54 4.07 4.18 8.04
N ARG A 55 3.45 3.87 9.19
CA ARG A 55 3.81 4.52 10.45
C ARG A 55 5.19 4.12 10.96
N ALA A 56 5.62 2.89 10.72
CA ALA A 56 6.89 2.40 11.24
C ALA A 56 8.06 3.15 10.58
N ARG A 57 7.89 3.53 9.31
CA ARG A 57 8.84 4.37 8.57
C ARG A 57 8.51 5.87 8.59
N GLY A 58 7.43 6.30 9.24
CA GLY A 58 7.02 7.70 9.28
C GLY A 58 6.59 8.27 7.93
N LEU A 59 6.09 7.44 7.01
CA LEU A 59 5.75 7.82 5.63
C LEU A 59 4.24 7.99 5.44
N SER A 60 3.88 9.02 4.68
CA SER A 60 2.58 9.15 4.03
C SER A 60 2.82 9.53 2.57
N VAL A 61 2.36 8.70 1.63
CA VAL A 61 2.55 8.92 0.20
C VAL A 61 1.19 9.06 -0.45
N VAL A 62 1.02 10.10 -1.26
CA VAL A 62 -0.21 10.38 -2.01
C VAL A 62 0.15 10.67 -3.45
N ALA A 63 -0.51 9.99 -4.38
CA ALA A 63 -0.36 10.19 -5.81
C ALA A 63 -1.73 10.45 -6.44
N PHE A 64 -1.86 11.63 -7.05
CA PHE A 64 -3.01 11.98 -7.87
C PHE A 64 -2.60 12.00 -9.33
N THR A 65 -3.18 11.10 -10.10
CA THR A 65 -3.15 11.17 -11.56
C THR A 65 -4.56 11.44 -12.09
N ASN A 66 -4.64 11.72 -13.38
CA ASN A 66 -5.87 11.88 -14.15
C ASN A 66 -6.06 10.70 -15.14
N THR A 67 -5.40 9.57 -14.91
CA THR A 67 -5.35 8.44 -15.85
C THR A 67 -5.88 7.17 -15.19
N LEU A 68 -7.06 6.75 -15.65
CA LEU A 68 -7.69 5.49 -15.27
C LEU A 68 -7.14 4.35 -16.13
N TYR A 69 -6.88 3.13 -15.63
CA TYR A 69 -6.78 2.70 -14.22
C TYR A 69 -5.32 2.65 -13.74
N GLU A 70 -4.39 3.17 -14.55
CA GLU A 70 -2.95 3.12 -14.30
C GLU A 70 -2.60 3.74 -12.94
N GLY A 71 -3.20 4.89 -12.61
CA GLY A 71 -2.98 5.57 -11.32
C GLY A 71 -3.66 4.92 -10.12
N MET A 72 -4.54 3.93 -10.33
CA MET A 72 -5.27 3.23 -9.25
C MET A 72 -4.64 1.88 -8.92
N SER A 73 -4.38 1.06 -9.94
CA SER A 73 -3.91 -0.32 -9.78
C SER A 73 -2.94 -0.76 -10.87
N GLY A 74 -2.45 0.18 -11.68
CA GLY A 74 -1.42 -0.07 -12.67
C GLY A 74 -0.02 -0.16 -12.07
N ARG A 75 0.98 -0.30 -12.96
CA ARG A 75 2.39 -0.43 -12.57
C ARG A 75 2.90 0.81 -11.85
N PHE A 76 2.40 1.98 -12.22
CA PHE A 76 2.70 3.27 -11.59
C PHE A 76 2.60 3.21 -10.07
N VAL A 77 1.59 2.53 -9.53
CA VAL A 77 1.36 2.47 -8.08
C VAL A 77 2.48 1.73 -7.35
N THR A 78 2.91 0.58 -7.87
CA THR A 78 3.99 -0.22 -7.27
C THR A 78 5.37 0.37 -7.57
N GLU A 79 5.58 0.91 -8.76
CA GLU A 79 6.85 1.55 -9.13
C GLU A 79 7.11 2.82 -8.32
N LEU A 80 6.06 3.64 -8.08
CA LEU A 80 6.16 4.79 -7.20
C LEU A 80 6.49 4.37 -5.76
N ARG A 81 5.80 3.36 -5.23
CA ARG A 81 6.10 2.81 -3.90
C ARG A 81 7.57 2.40 -3.83
N ASP A 82 8.03 1.58 -4.75
CA ASP A 82 9.40 1.05 -4.72
C ASP A 82 10.44 2.17 -4.84
N ALA A 83 10.19 3.18 -5.66
CA ALA A 83 11.05 4.36 -5.77
C ALA A 83 11.14 5.16 -4.45
N VAL A 84 10.01 5.35 -3.75
CA VAL A 84 10.00 6.03 -2.43
C VAL A 84 10.84 5.25 -1.41
N TYR A 85 10.69 3.93 -1.36
CA TYR A 85 11.44 3.10 -0.41
C TYR A 85 12.93 3.03 -0.76
N GLY A 86 13.27 2.91 -2.04
CA GLY A 86 14.67 2.94 -2.50
C GLY A 86 15.37 4.26 -2.19
N ALA A 87 14.66 5.40 -2.28
CA ALA A 87 15.23 6.70 -1.94
C ALA A 87 15.55 6.85 -0.44
N LEU A 88 14.80 6.18 0.45
CA LEU A 88 15.06 6.21 1.89
C LEU A 88 16.31 5.41 2.26
N GLU A 89 16.56 4.29 1.57
CA GLU A 89 17.74 3.45 1.81
C GLU A 89 19.05 4.16 1.42
N VAL A 90 19.01 5.08 0.45
CA VAL A 90 20.19 5.85 0.02
C VAL A 90 20.57 6.98 1.01
N VAL A 91 19.65 7.38 1.89
CA VAL A 91 19.82 8.52 2.81
C VAL A 91 20.21 8.08 4.24
N GLN A 92 20.21 6.76 4.52
CA GLN A 92 20.66 6.19 5.79
C GLN A 92 22.14 5.79 5.76
#